data_AF-A0A8R1IL15-F1
#
_entry.id   AF-A0A8R1IL15-F1
#
_cell.length_a   1.000
_cell.length_b   1.000
_cell.length_c   1.000
_cell.angle_alpha   90.00
_cell.angle_beta   90.00
_cell.angle_gamma   90.00
#
_symmetry.space_group_name_H-M   'P 1'
#
loop_
_entity.id
_entity.type
_entity.pdbx_description
1 polymer ?
#
loop_
_entity_poly.entity_id
_entity_poly.type
_entity_poly.pdbx_seq_one_letter_code
_entity_poly.pdbx_strand_id
1 'polypeptide(L)'
;MISRYVKKSRSAIRSYLNNPLDYGKKKSTGRPTKVTSRDERNIIRVVSNSPKSLNDVRAELNLSVCKQTVHNAITRSGTIVRQNIARNHMKRRSQLVHHGNLCL
;
A
#
# COMPACT_ATOMS: atom_id res chain seq x y z
N MET A 1 -4.69 -30.15 39.27
CA MET A 1 -3.31 -30.57 39.67
C MET A 1 -2.29 -30.26 38.59
N ILE A 2 -2.50 -30.68 37.34
CA ILE A 2 -1.61 -30.40 36.18
C ILE A 2 -1.24 -28.92 36.01
N SER A 3 -2.18 -27.99 36.24
CA SER A 3 -1.94 -26.54 36.11
C SER A 3 -0.82 -25.98 37.00
N ARG A 4 -0.59 -26.58 38.17
CA ARG A 4 0.47 -26.16 39.09
C ARG A 4 1.85 -26.63 38.62
N TYR A 5 1.93 -27.84 38.06
CA TYR A 5 3.17 -28.39 37.50
C TYR A 5 3.59 -27.70 36.20
N VAL A 6 2.62 -27.42 35.31
CA VAL A 6 2.89 -26.82 33.98
C VAL A 6 2.89 -25.28 34.03
N LYS A 7 2.52 -24.67 35.17
CA LYS A 7 2.42 -23.21 35.37
C LYS A 7 1.57 -22.51 34.28
N LYS A 8 0.48 -23.15 33.86
CA LYS A 8 -0.49 -22.62 32.89
C LYS A 8 -1.90 -22.61 33.47
N SER A 9 -2.74 -21.71 32.96
CA SER A 9 -4.14 -21.66 33.37
C SER A 9 -4.85 -22.97 33.04
N ARG A 10 -5.82 -23.34 33.89
CA ARG A 10 -6.65 -24.53 33.65
C ARG A 10 -7.38 -24.46 32.30
N SER A 11 -7.77 -23.26 31.87
CA SER A 11 -8.42 -23.03 30.57
C SER A 11 -7.48 -23.31 29.40
N ALA A 12 -6.23 -22.83 29.43
CA ALA A 12 -5.25 -23.12 28.38
C ALA A 12 -4.95 -24.63 28.28
N ILE A 13 -4.83 -25.30 29.43
CA ILE A 13 -4.61 -26.75 29.48
C ILE A 13 -5.81 -27.51 28.92
N ARG A 14 -7.03 -27.12 29.27
CA ARG A 14 -8.26 -27.72 28.73
C ARG A 14 -8.37 -27.50 27.21
N SER A 15 -8.08 -26.28 26.72
CA SER A 15 -8.08 -25.99 25.29
C SER A 15 -7.06 -26.83 24.52
N TYR A 16 -5.88 -27.05 25.11
CA TYR A 16 -4.86 -27.94 24.53
C TYR A 16 -5.31 -29.40 24.52
N LEU A 17 -5.80 -29.93 25.64
CA LEU A 17 -6.23 -31.34 25.73
C LEU A 17 -7.44 -31.66 24.85
N ASN A 18 -8.35 -30.70 24.65
CA ASN A 18 -9.51 -30.87 23.78
C ASN A 18 -9.15 -30.98 22.30
N ASN A 19 -8.08 -30.29 21.85
CA ASN A 19 -7.57 -30.41 20.49
C ASN A 19 -6.05 -30.18 20.45
N PRO A 20 -5.25 -31.21 20.78
CA PRO A 20 -3.80 -31.05 20.89
C PRO A 20 -3.13 -30.91 19.52
N LEU A 21 -3.75 -31.46 18.47
CA LEU A 21 -3.20 -31.42 17.12
C LEU A 21 -3.29 -30.04 16.51
N ASP A 22 -4.36 -29.27 16.77
CA ASP A 22 -4.53 -27.93 16.16
C ASP A 22 -4.19 -26.76 17.09
N TYR A 23 -3.85 -27.04 18.36
CA TYR A 23 -3.52 -25.99 19.32
C TYR A 23 -2.37 -25.10 18.82
N GLY A 24 -2.61 -23.79 18.76
CA GLY A 24 -1.62 -22.79 18.32
C GLY A 24 -1.35 -22.76 16.80
N LYS A 25 -1.97 -23.63 16.00
CA LYS A 25 -1.83 -23.60 14.53
C LYS A 25 -2.63 -22.49 13.88
N LYS A 26 -3.79 -22.15 14.45
CA LYS A 26 -4.65 -21.08 13.94
C LYS A 26 -3.95 -19.73 14.04
N LYS A 27 -3.58 -19.15 12.89
CA LYS A 27 -3.07 -17.78 12.79
C LYS A 27 -4.21 -16.79 12.63
N SER A 28 -4.08 -15.64 13.28
CA SER A 28 -4.95 -14.49 12.98
C SER A 28 -4.51 -13.86 11.66
N THR A 29 -5.47 -13.45 10.85
CA THR A 29 -5.23 -12.70 9.61
C THR A 29 -4.61 -11.33 9.86
N GLY A 30 -4.61 -10.85 11.11
CA GLY A 30 -4.10 -9.55 11.50
C GLY A 30 -5.08 -8.42 11.19
N ARG A 31 -4.56 -7.19 11.24
CA ARG A 31 -5.36 -5.96 11.06
C ARG A 31 -5.66 -5.72 9.58
N PRO A 32 -6.91 -5.44 9.19
CA PRO A 32 -7.25 -5.05 7.82
C PRO A 32 -6.52 -3.79 7.37
N THR A 33 -6.22 -3.71 6.08
CA THR A 33 -5.65 -2.50 5.46
C THR A 33 -6.68 -1.38 5.38
N LYS A 34 -6.21 -0.12 5.43
CA LYS A 34 -7.06 1.06 5.24
C LYS A 34 -7.48 1.30 3.78
N VAL A 35 -6.83 0.63 2.85
CA VAL A 35 -7.08 0.74 1.40
C VAL A 35 -7.80 -0.52 0.97
N THR A 36 -8.90 -0.36 0.24
CA THR A 36 -9.65 -1.50 -0.31
C THR A 36 -8.91 -2.07 -1.53
N SER A 37 -9.17 -3.32 -1.88
CA SER A 37 -8.58 -3.91 -3.09
C SER A 37 -8.95 -3.15 -4.37
N ARG A 38 -10.11 -2.46 -4.39
CA ARG A 38 -10.51 -1.60 -5.51
C ARG A 38 -9.63 -0.36 -5.58
N ASP A 39 -9.41 0.29 -4.44
CA ASP A 39 -8.59 1.49 -4.37
C ASP A 39 -7.13 1.17 -4.70
N GLU A 40 -6.61 0.02 -4.25
CA GLU A 40 -5.26 -0.43 -4.62
C GLU A 40 -5.12 -0.57 -6.14
N ARG A 41 -6.08 -1.22 -6.82
CA ARG A 41 -6.07 -1.32 -8.29
C ARG A 41 -6.16 0.05 -8.97
N ASN A 42 -6.97 0.96 -8.44
CA ASN A 42 -7.09 2.31 -8.98
C ASN A 42 -5.80 3.12 -8.81
N ILE A 43 -5.14 3.02 -7.65
CA ILE A 43 -3.83 3.63 -7.39
C ILE A 43 -2.81 3.12 -8.41
N ILE A 44 -2.72 1.80 -8.58
CA ILE A 44 -1.78 1.19 -9.53
C ILE A 44 -2.07 1.69 -10.94
N ARG A 45 -3.34 1.64 -11.39
CA ARG A 45 -3.75 2.10 -12.72
C ARG A 45 -3.38 3.57 -12.98
N VAL A 46 -3.64 4.47 -12.03
CA VAL A 46 -3.33 5.90 -12.19
C VAL A 46 -1.82 6.11 -12.31
N VAL A 47 -1.02 5.46 -11.46
CA VAL A 47 0.44 5.60 -11.46
C VAL A 47 1.08 4.94 -12.68
N SER A 48 0.54 3.82 -13.17
CA SER A 48 1.03 3.16 -14.39
C SER A 48 0.80 3.99 -15.65
N ASN A 49 -0.26 4.78 -15.70
CA ASN A 49 -0.60 5.57 -16.89
C ASN A 49 0.15 6.91 -16.95
N SER A 50 0.61 7.45 -15.82
CA SER A 50 1.20 8.79 -15.78
C SER A 50 2.10 8.98 -14.54
N PRO A 51 3.26 9.64 -14.69
CA PRO A 51 4.07 10.04 -13.54
C PRO A 51 3.38 11.17 -12.77
N LYS A 52 2.70 10.81 -11.67
CA LYS A 52 2.02 11.75 -10.77
C LYS A 52 2.64 11.71 -9.38
N SER A 53 2.56 12.83 -8.64
CA SER A 53 2.98 12.80 -7.25
C SER A 53 2.01 11.98 -6.40
N LEU A 54 2.48 11.43 -5.29
CA LEU A 54 1.63 10.65 -4.38
C LEU A 54 0.46 11.47 -3.81
N ASN A 55 0.62 12.79 -3.68
CA ASN A 55 -0.45 13.67 -3.22
C ASN A 55 -1.49 13.89 -4.31
N ASP A 56 -1.07 13.98 -5.58
CA ASP A 56 -1.99 14.12 -6.72
C ASP A 56 -2.84 12.86 -6.87
N VAL A 57 -2.22 11.66 -6.79
CA VAL A 57 -2.94 10.38 -6.82
C VAL A 57 -3.96 10.28 -5.69
N ARG A 58 -3.58 10.74 -4.49
CA ARG A 58 -4.47 10.76 -3.32
C ARG A 58 -5.67 11.69 -3.53
N ALA A 59 -5.43 12.87 -4.10
CA ALA A 59 -6.47 13.86 -4.36
C ALA A 59 -7.40 13.41 -5.50
N GLU A 60 -6.84 12.92 -6.61
CA GLU A 60 -7.59 12.43 -7.77
C GLU A 60 -8.51 11.25 -7.42
N LEU A 61 -8.05 10.35 -6.56
CA LEU A 61 -8.83 9.20 -6.10
C LEU A 61 -9.64 9.49 -4.83
N ASN A 62 -9.65 10.73 -4.33
CA ASN A 62 -10.35 11.15 -3.11
C ASN A 62 -10.10 10.23 -1.90
N LEU A 63 -8.85 9.78 -1.73
CA LEU A 63 -8.52 8.79 -0.71
C LEU A 63 -8.30 9.44 0.66
N SER A 64 -9.08 9.02 1.66
CA SER A 64 -8.92 9.41 3.07
C SER A 64 -7.81 8.60 3.77
N VAL A 65 -6.62 8.56 3.17
CA VAL A 65 -5.43 7.91 3.74
C VAL A 65 -4.24 8.86 3.69
N CYS A 66 -3.17 8.54 4.43
CA CYS A 66 -1.93 9.32 4.35
C CYS A 66 -1.14 8.97 3.08
N LYS A 67 -0.30 9.91 2.62
CA LYS A 67 0.61 9.74 1.48
C LYS A 67 1.41 8.43 1.54
N GLN A 68 1.88 8.07 2.73
CA GLN A 68 2.66 6.85 2.94
C GLN A 68 1.84 5.58 2.66
N THR A 69 0.54 5.60 2.92
CA THR A 69 -0.33 4.46 2.63
C THR A 69 -0.44 4.21 1.13
N VAL A 70 -0.54 5.29 0.33
CA VAL A 70 -0.53 5.22 -1.14
C VAL A 70 0.81 4.68 -1.64
N HIS A 71 1.93 5.18 -1.10
CA HIS A 71 3.26 4.65 -1.44
C HIS A 71 3.37 3.15 -1.15
N ASN A 72 2.93 2.71 0.04
CA ASN A 72 2.97 1.30 0.41
C ASN A 72 2.11 0.43 -0.52
N ALA A 73 0.96 0.92 -0.98
CA ALA A 73 0.14 0.21 -1.97
C ALA A 73 0.87 0.02 -3.30
N ILE A 74 1.58 1.06 -3.76
CA ILE A 74 2.41 0.99 -4.98
C ILE A 74 3.56 0.00 -4.79
N THR A 75 4.32 0.11 -3.69
CA THR A 75 5.47 -0.76 -3.42
C THR A 75 5.05 -2.22 -3.28
N ARG A 76 3.93 -2.50 -2.59
CA ARG A 76 3.38 -3.86 -2.46
C ARG A 76 3.02 -4.48 -3.80
N SER A 77 2.57 -3.68 -4.76
CA SER A 77 2.15 -4.20 -6.06
C SER A 77 3.32 -4.80 -6.85
N GLY A 78 4.55 -4.31 -6.68
CA GLY A 78 5.72 -4.75 -7.43
C GLY A 78 5.66 -4.53 -8.95
N THR A 79 4.59 -3.92 -9.47
CA THR A 79 4.34 -3.80 -10.92
C THR A 79 5.02 -2.58 -11.55
N ILE A 80 5.32 -1.56 -10.76
CA ILE A 80 5.86 -0.29 -11.24
C ILE A 80 7.37 -0.27 -11.04
N VAL A 81 8.11 -0.35 -12.15
CA VAL A 81 9.59 -0.23 -12.15
C VAL A 81 9.97 1.24 -12.21
N ARG A 82 10.87 1.68 -11.32
CA ARG A 82 11.46 3.02 -11.36
C ARG A 82 12.24 3.18 -12.66
N GLN A 83 11.77 4.03 -13.56
CA GLN A 83 12.62 4.55 -14.63
C GLN A 83 13.44 5.71 -14.06
N ASN A 84 14.76 5.61 -14.10
CA ASN A 84 15.65 6.74 -13.79
C ASN A 84 15.51 7.77 -14.92
N ILE A 85 14.57 8.70 -14.77
CA ILE A 85 14.49 9.85 -15.68
C ILE A 85 15.64 10.77 -15.29
N ALA A 86 16.76 10.67 -16.01
CA ALA A 86 17.79 11.71 -15.98
C ALA A 86 17.11 13.07 -16.20
N ARG A 87 17.44 14.07 -15.36
CA ARG A 87 16.78 15.39 -15.25
C ARG A 87 16.88 16.25 -16.54
N ASN A 88 16.44 15.77 -17.69
CA ASN A 88 16.49 16.49 -18.98
C ASN A 88 15.20 17.26 -19.29
N HIS A 89 14.32 17.50 -18.31
CA HIS A 89 13.01 18.12 -18.55
C HIS A 89 12.93 19.63 -18.26
N MET A 90 13.98 20.29 -17.77
CA MET A 90 13.96 21.76 -17.59
C MET A 90 14.19 22.57 -18.88
N LYS A 91 14.33 21.94 -20.07
CA LYS A 91 14.55 22.65 -21.35
C LYS A 91 13.31 22.82 -22.24
N ARG A 92 12.17 22.17 -21.97
CA ARG A 92 10.99 22.26 -22.86
C ARG A 92 9.96 23.31 -22.46
N ARG A 93 10.00 23.82 -21.22
CA ARG A 93 9.02 24.81 -20.75
C ARG A 93 9.33 26.24 -21.22
N SER A 94 10.55 26.51 -21.68
CA SER A 94 10.94 27.79 -22.30
C SER A 94 10.64 27.90 -23.80
N GLN A 95 10.31 26.81 -24.50
CA GLN A 95 10.00 26.86 -25.95
C GLN A 95 8.54 27.20 -26.26
N LEU A 96 7.61 26.98 -25.33
CA LEU A 96 6.18 27.25 -25.55
C LEU A 96 5.79 28.73 -25.36
N VAL A 97 6.70 29.57 -24.87
CA VAL A 97 6.45 31.03 -24.70
C VAL A 97 6.84 31.87 -25.93
N HIS A 98 7.44 31.29 -26.97
CA HIS A 98 7.90 32.04 -28.15
C HIS A 98 7.02 31.94 -29.40
N HIS A 99 5.95 31.13 -29.42
CA HIS A 99 5.06 31.01 -30.58
C HIS A 99 3.73 31.76 -30.46
N GLY A 100 3.61 32.69 -29.49
CA GLY A 100 2.39 33.46 -29.23
C GLY A 100 2.29 34.83 -29.89
N ASN A 101 3.31 35.31 -30.61
CA ASN A 101 3.29 36.61 -31.30
C ASN A 101 3.81 36.47 -32.74
N LEU A 102 3.03 35.86 -33.63
CA LEU A 102 3.14 36.13 -35.08
C LEU A 102 1.90 35.61 -35.83
N CYS A 103 0.77 36.29 -35.66
CA CYS A 103 -0.29 36.32 -36.66
C CYS A 103 -0.74 37.79 -36.77
N LEU A 104 -0.76 38.26 -38.02
CA LEU A 104 -1.12 39.59 -38.51
C LEU A 104 -2.40 40.15 -37.91
#